data_AF-A0A0S8H3X8-F1
#
_entry.id   AF-A0A0S8H3X8-F1
#
_cell.length_a   1.000
_cell.length_b   1.000
_cell.length_c   1.000
_cell.angle_alpha   90.00
_cell.angle_beta   90.00
_cell.angle_gamma   90.00
#
_symmetry.space_group_name_H-M   'P 1'
#
loop_
_entity.id
_entity.type
_entity.pdbx_description
1 polymer ?
#
loop_
_entity_poly.entity_id
_entity_poly.type
_entity_poly.pdbx_seq_one_letter_code
_entity_poly.pdbx_strand_id
1 'polypeptide(L)'
;MSLGDLTKLAHGTAIESTPEQARAARARDKAAGRPCPRCATPLPAGAKACPACHWVVAPPARKAAAHKAAVPRPVAMIPTAPAGSGFAAGCAASILYGLRSFGACFKLILIACLINLLAGLIIFLIALASPASAAGRILVLALWALWCLIVFGYFLRFYLNVIFNTLEGINLPPRLPSFNIIELVATAVKGIGIALVYLFPLITIPLLPLGWLALGDANDSRAFDLIWAGRAAVKRPGRLGLLWLILLAYAVFGTLAVIVLFVLAVPLTTLVFGLILAALNVPPTVAALLLLPLLFLLGVCLFAMLHSVTCACFRCIGLLGYHSAELLNVLPERTSLPRSLGSLAAGAVMTVLVFGFLLPQVLPSLGPDGSAAWSAMLTAGRPAKLRDRAICLSNLNEIGKACTVYATEHGDSFPPDLETLVAAGRLSPGVLVCPATGHASPTYDPDARKLTGQVDYLYLGAGYTTAAWKRMILCHDQPANHGGEGANVLLADGSVLWVRSEELSQELARTRRWQADNPPRRP
;
A
#
# COMPACT_ATOMS: atom_id res chain seq x y z
N MET A 1 -33.12 -15.91 -54.95
CA MET A 1 -32.95 -15.46 -53.55
C MET A 1 -32.53 -13.99 -53.62
N SER A 2 -33.36 -13.08 -53.11
CA SER A 2 -33.17 -11.64 -53.35
C SER A 2 -32.23 -11.03 -52.29
N LEU A 3 -31.61 -9.89 -52.61
CA LEU A 3 -30.75 -9.15 -51.68
C LEU A 3 -31.49 -8.70 -50.39
N GLY A 4 -32.83 -8.77 -50.36
CA GLY A 4 -33.65 -8.50 -49.18
C GLY A 4 -33.80 -9.68 -48.20
N ASP A 5 -33.40 -10.90 -48.60
CA ASP A 5 -33.54 -12.10 -47.77
C ASP A 5 -32.32 -12.31 -46.85
N LEU A 6 -31.16 -11.71 -47.18
CA LEU A 6 -29.93 -11.82 -46.40
C LEU A 6 -29.88 -10.88 -45.17
N THR A 7 -30.66 -9.79 -45.16
CA THR A 7 -30.73 -8.88 -43.99
C THR A 7 -31.62 -9.42 -42.88
N LYS A 8 -32.58 -10.32 -43.17
CA LYS A 8 -33.45 -10.93 -42.14
C LYS A 8 -32.77 -12.03 -41.31
N LEU A 9 -31.65 -12.58 -41.75
CA LEU A 9 -30.86 -13.56 -40.99
C LEU A 9 -29.81 -12.91 -40.06
N ALA A 10 -29.53 -11.61 -40.21
CA ALA A 10 -28.53 -10.90 -39.40
C ALA A 10 -29.11 -10.15 -38.18
N HIS A 11 -30.43 -10.08 -38.04
CA HIS A 11 -31.09 -9.50 -36.87
C HIS A 11 -32.01 -10.52 -36.24
N GLY A 12 -31.43 -11.31 -35.32
CA GLY A 12 -32.18 -12.12 -34.38
C GLY A 12 -33.08 -11.21 -33.55
N THR A 13 -34.35 -11.11 -33.95
CA THR A 13 -35.40 -10.47 -33.17
C THR A 13 -35.65 -11.33 -31.93
N ALA A 14 -34.95 -11.02 -30.85
CA ALA A 14 -35.41 -11.41 -29.53
C ALA A 14 -36.80 -10.78 -29.35
N ILE A 15 -37.82 -11.63 -29.32
CA ILE A 15 -39.17 -11.22 -28.93
C ILE A 15 -39.05 -10.69 -27.50
N GLU A 16 -39.10 -9.36 -27.34
CA GLU A 16 -39.12 -8.73 -26.04
C GLU A 16 -40.40 -9.16 -25.32
N SER A 17 -40.27 -10.14 -24.42
CA SER A 17 -41.36 -10.53 -23.53
C SER A 17 -41.80 -9.30 -22.76
N THR A 18 -43.11 -9.02 -22.74
CA THR A 18 -43.62 -7.88 -21.97
C THR A 18 -43.24 -8.03 -20.49
N PRO A 19 -43.13 -6.93 -19.73
CA PRO A 19 -42.85 -6.98 -18.30
C PRO A 19 -43.81 -7.91 -17.53
N GLU A 20 -45.02 -8.08 -18.04
CA GLU A 20 -46.05 -8.98 -17.49
C GLU A 20 -45.74 -10.45 -17.78
N GLN A 21 -45.31 -10.81 -18.99
CA GLN A 21 -44.83 -12.16 -19.33
C GLN A 21 -43.56 -12.51 -18.54
N ALA A 22 -42.64 -11.57 -18.36
CA ALA A 22 -41.45 -11.76 -17.52
C ALA A 22 -41.79 -11.95 -16.03
N ARG A 23 -42.84 -11.29 -15.52
CA ARG A 23 -43.35 -11.51 -14.16
C ARG A 23 -44.04 -12.87 -14.03
N ALA A 24 -44.85 -13.27 -15.01
CA ALA A 24 -45.50 -14.58 -15.04
C ALA A 24 -44.47 -15.73 -15.11
N ALA A 25 -43.41 -15.59 -15.91
CA ALA A 25 -42.31 -16.54 -15.97
C ALA A 25 -41.55 -16.64 -14.64
N ARG A 26 -41.21 -15.50 -14.00
CA ARG A 26 -40.57 -15.50 -12.67
C ARG A 26 -41.47 -16.07 -11.57
N ALA A 27 -42.78 -15.93 -11.69
CA ALA A 27 -43.74 -16.54 -10.76
C ALA A 27 -43.80 -18.06 -10.93
N ARG A 28 -43.79 -18.56 -12.18
CA ARG A 28 -43.69 -20.00 -12.48
C ARG A 28 -42.37 -20.61 -11.98
N ASP A 29 -41.23 -19.93 -12.19
CA ASP A 29 -39.92 -20.39 -11.70
C ASP A 29 -39.83 -20.39 -10.16
N LYS A 30 -40.52 -19.48 -9.48
CA LYS A 30 -40.62 -19.50 -8.02
C LYS A 30 -41.51 -20.64 -7.50
N ALA A 31 -42.55 -21.01 -8.26
CA ALA A 31 -43.46 -22.09 -7.89
C ALA A 31 -42.84 -23.49 -8.15
N ALA A 32 -41.98 -23.63 -9.16
CA ALA A 32 -41.39 -24.91 -9.55
C ALA A 32 -40.42 -25.52 -8.52
N GLY A 33 -39.98 -24.75 -7.51
CA GLY A 33 -38.96 -25.19 -6.55
C GLY A 33 -37.60 -25.40 -7.21
N ARG A 34 -36.51 -25.18 -6.48
CA ARG A 34 -35.18 -25.51 -7.00
C ARG A 34 -34.90 -27.00 -6.75
N PRO A 35 -34.34 -27.76 -7.70
CA PRO A 35 -33.94 -29.13 -7.44
C PRO A 35 -32.84 -29.15 -6.36
N CYS A 36 -32.94 -30.10 -5.43
CA CYS A 36 -31.90 -30.35 -4.44
C CYS A 36 -30.58 -30.69 -5.15
N PRO A 37 -29.45 -30.03 -4.84
CA PRO A 37 -28.18 -30.30 -5.52
C PRO A 37 -27.64 -31.71 -5.25
N ARG A 38 -28.16 -32.41 -4.24
CA ARG A 38 -27.70 -33.74 -3.84
C ARG A 38 -28.50 -34.88 -4.46
N CYS A 39 -29.81 -34.71 -4.64
CA CYS A 39 -30.71 -35.79 -5.08
C CYS A 39 -31.76 -35.38 -6.11
N ALA A 40 -31.66 -34.16 -6.65
CA ALA A 40 -32.56 -33.56 -7.64
C ALA A 40 -34.04 -33.39 -7.22
N THR A 41 -34.44 -33.82 -6.02
CA THR A 41 -35.82 -33.65 -5.52
C THR A 41 -36.20 -32.16 -5.45
N PRO A 42 -37.36 -31.74 -5.96
CA PRO A 42 -37.81 -30.36 -5.89
C PRO A 42 -37.90 -29.87 -4.43
N LEU A 43 -37.24 -28.76 -4.12
CA LEU A 43 -37.31 -28.14 -2.80
C LEU A 43 -38.55 -27.22 -2.73
N PRO A 44 -39.47 -27.44 -1.76
CA PRO A 44 -40.56 -26.49 -1.54
C PRO A 44 -39.98 -25.12 -1.16
N ALA A 45 -40.64 -24.05 -1.60
CA ALA A 45 -40.19 -22.69 -1.34
C ALA A 45 -40.04 -22.45 0.18
N GLY A 46 -38.82 -22.11 0.63
CA GLY A 46 -38.52 -21.89 2.04
C GLY A 46 -38.10 -23.13 2.83
N ALA A 47 -37.93 -24.29 2.19
CA ALA A 47 -37.44 -25.50 2.86
C ALA A 47 -36.03 -25.29 3.45
N LYS A 48 -35.87 -25.55 4.76
CA LYS A 48 -34.57 -25.51 5.45
C LYS A 48 -33.72 -26.75 5.17
N ALA A 49 -34.35 -27.86 4.78
CA ALA A 49 -33.67 -29.09 4.39
C ALA A 49 -34.45 -29.81 3.28
N CYS A 50 -33.76 -30.61 2.47
CA CYS A 50 -34.38 -31.48 1.49
C CYS A 50 -35.16 -32.60 2.18
N PRO A 51 -36.44 -32.83 1.85
CA PRO A 51 -37.24 -33.89 2.47
C PRO A 51 -36.77 -35.30 2.10
N ALA A 52 -36.08 -35.47 0.97
CA ALA A 52 -35.63 -36.78 0.50
C ALA A 52 -34.27 -37.22 1.07
N CYS A 53 -33.33 -36.28 1.24
CA CYS A 53 -31.95 -36.62 1.62
C CYS A 53 -31.42 -35.83 2.83
N HIS A 54 -32.28 -35.06 3.50
CA HIS A 54 -31.96 -34.23 4.67
C HIS A 54 -30.81 -33.22 4.47
N TRP A 55 -30.49 -32.85 3.22
CA TRP A 55 -29.48 -31.83 2.94
C TRP A 55 -29.98 -30.46 3.38
N VAL A 56 -29.25 -29.81 4.28
CA VAL A 56 -29.60 -28.50 4.85
C VAL A 56 -29.27 -27.39 3.85
N VAL A 57 -30.28 -26.62 3.46
CA VAL A 57 -30.12 -25.47 2.56
C VAL A 57 -29.47 -24.34 3.37
N ALA A 58 -28.20 -24.06 3.10
CA ALA A 58 -27.51 -22.96 3.75
C ALA A 58 -28.29 -21.65 3.53
N PRO A 59 -28.59 -20.86 4.58
CA PRO A 59 -29.35 -19.63 4.43
C PRO A 59 -28.61 -18.71 3.44
N PRO A 60 -29.35 -18.02 2.53
CA PRO A 60 -28.72 -17.10 1.60
C PRO A 60 -27.93 -16.08 2.40
N ALA A 61 -26.62 -16.00 2.14
CA ALA A 61 -25.73 -15.06 2.81
C ALA A 61 -26.37 -13.67 2.75
N ARG A 62 -26.85 -13.16 3.89
CA ARG A 62 -27.36 -11.80 3.99
C ARG A 62 -26.27 -10.89 3.42
N LYS A 63 -26.62 -10.08 2.43
CA LYS A 63 -25.80 -8.98 1.92
C LYS A 63 -25.60 -7.97 3.06
N ALA A 64 -24.70 -8.27 3.99
CA ALA A 64 -24.17 -7.30 4.92
C ALA A 64 -23.40 -6.25 4.11
N ALA A 65 -23.69 -4.98 4.40
CA ALA A 65 -23.18 -3.83 3.71
C ALA A 65 -21.65 -3.89 3.54
N ALA A 66 -21.20 -3.51 2.35
CA ALA A 66 -19.83 -3.56 1.91
C ALA A 66 -18.95 -2.52 2.64
N HIS A 67 -18.45 -2.87 3.82
CA HIS A 67 -17.13 -2.41 4.26
C HIS A 67 -16.14 -3.57 4.09
N LYS A 68 -15.70 -3.78 2.84
CA LYS A 68 -14.54 -4.62 2.55
C LYS A 68 -13.28 -3.88 2.98
N ALA A 69 -12.83 -4.12 4.22
CA ALA A 69 -11.41 -4.03 4.51
C ALA A 69 -10.70 -5.04 3.60
N ALA A 70 -9.68 -4.58 2.87
CA ALA A 70 -8.93 -5.40 1.93
C ALA A 70 -8.21 -6.51 2.71
N VAL A 71 -8.70 -7.74 2.55
CA VAL A 71 -8.00 -8.97 2.92
C VAL A 71 -6.66 -8.99 2.17
N PRO A 72 -5.50 -9.10 2.83
CA PRO A 72 -4.28 -9.48 2.11
C PRO A 72 -4.50 -10.89 1.57
N ARG A 73 -4.54 -11.03 0.25
CA ARG A 73 -4.62 -12.34 -0.39
C ARG A 73 -3.39 -13.16 0.04
N PRO A 74 -3.50 -14.49 0.26
CA PRO A 74 -2.32 -15.34 0.22
C PRO A 74 -1.55 -14.99 -1.06
N VAL A 75 -0.20 -14.97 -1.01
CA VAL A 75 0.64 -14.73 -2.19
C VAL A 75 0.30 -15.81 -3.21
N ALA A 76 -0.75 -15.58 -3.99
CA ALA A 76 -1.08 -16.39 -5.13
C ALA A 76 0.17 -16.34 -5.98
N MET A 77 0.68 -17.51 -6.38
CA MET A 77 1.76 -17.58 -7.36
C MET A 77 1.44 -16.56 -8.45
N ILE A 78 2.31 -15.54 -8.57
CA ILE A 78 2.11 -14.43 -9.50
C ILE A 78 1.81 -15.10 -10.84
N PRO A 79 0.60 -14.93 -11.41
CA PRO A 79 0.20 -15.67 -12.58
C PRO A 79 1.24 -15.40 -13.66
N THR A 80 1.93 -16.46 -14.10
CA THR A 80 2.94 -16.34 -15.16
C THR A 80 2.27 -15.72 -16.36
N ALA A 81 2.84 -14.62 -16.86
CA ALA A 81 2.29 -13.90 -18.00
C ALA A 81 1.92 -14.87 -19.14
N PRO A 82 0.77 -14.69 -19.82
CA PRO A 82 0.40 -15.54 -20.94
C PRO A 82 1.54 -15.56 -21.97
N ALA A 83 1.96 -16.76 -22.36
CA ALA A 83 3.03 -16.96 -23.33
C ALA A 83 2.67 -16.25 -24.65
N GLY A 84 3.26 -15.07 -24.88
CA GLY A 84 3.03 -14.27 -26.09
C GLY A 84 3.00 -12.76 -25.88
N SER A 85 2.69 -12.24 -24.69
CA SER A 85 2.84 -10.79 -24.43
C SER A 85 4.29 -10.47 -24.10
N GLY A 86 5.07 -10.11 -25.13
CA GLY A 86 6.44 -9.66 -24.94
C GLY A 86 6.51 -8.46 -23.99
N PHE A 87 7.51 -8.44 -23.10
CA PHE A 87 7.74 -7.34 -22.13
C PHE A 87 7.70 -5.95 -22.81
N ALA A 88 8.30 -5.82 -23.99
CA ALA A 88 8.27 -4.58 -24.77
C ALA A 88 6.85 -4.14 -25.17
N ALA A 89 5.97 -5.08 -25.56
CA ALA A 89 4.58 -4.78 -25.87
C ALA A 89 3.80 -4.34 -24.62
N GLY A 90 4.08 -4.96 -23.47
CA GLY A 90 3.54 -4.53 -22.17
C GLY A 90 3.98 -3.11 -21.79
N CYS A 91 5.26 -2.79 -22.02
CA CYS A 91 5.79 -1.44 -21.83
C CYS A 91 5.12 -0.42 -22.76
N ALA A 92 4.95 -0.72 -24.05
CA ALA A 92 4.24 0.14 -24.99
C ALA A 92 2.77 0.37 -24.56
N ALA A 93 2.08 -0.68 -24.11
CA ALA A 93 0.73 -0.58 -23.56
C ALA A 93 0.65 0.28 -22.27
N SER A 94 1.79 0.53 -21.60
CA SER A 94 1.83 1.38 -20.42
C SER A 94 1.60 2.87 -20.75
N ILE A 95 1.77 3.29 -22.01
CA ILE A 95 1.37 4.62 -22.49
C ILE A 95 -0.16 4.77 -22.40
N LEU A 96 -0.90 3.80 -22.95
CA LEU A 96 -2.36 3.77 -22.87
C LEU A 96 -2.85 3.71 -21.42
N TYR A 97 -2.11 3.03 -20.54
CA TYR A 97 -2.39 3.05 -19.10
C TYR A 97 -2.20 4.44 -18.49
N GLY A 98 -1.10 5.15 -18.80
CA GLY A 98 -0.86 6.52 -18.36
C GLY A 98 -1.97 7.48 -18.81
N LEU A 99 -2.43 7.33 -20.06
CA LEU A 99 -3.55 8.10 -20.62
C LEU A 99 -4.87 7.78 -19.92
N ARG A 100 -5.19 6.49 -19.70
CA ARG A 100 -6.39 6.08 -18.95
C ARG A 100 -6.36 6.55 -17.49
N SER A 101 -5.16 6.67 -16.93
CA SER A 101 -4.94 7.17 -15.57
C SER A 101 -4.96 8.70 -15.49
N PHE A 102 -5.02 9.42 -16.62
CA PHE A 102 -5.00 10.88 -16.65
C PHE A 102 -6.10 11.49 -15.78
N GLY A 103 -7.33 10.97 -15.83
CA GLY A 103 -8.43 11.48 -14.99
C GLY A 103 -8.18 11.30 -13.49
N ALA A 104 -7.53 10.20 -13.09
CA ALA A 104 -7.14 9.98 -11.70
C ALA A 104 -5.97 10.90 -11.29
N CYS A 105 -4.97 11.05 -12.16
CA CYS A 105 -3.83 11.96 -11.96
C CYS A 105 -4.27 13.42 -11.89
N PHE A 106 -5.18 13.84 -12.77
CA PHE A 106 -5.73 15.20 -12.79
C PHE A 106 -6.45 15.52 -11.47
N LYS A 107 -7.33 14.63 -11.00
CA LYS A 107 -8.00 14.80 -9.69
C LYS A 107 -6.99 14.89 -8.54
N LEU A 108 -6.01 13.97 -8.52
CA LEU A 108 -4.94 13.93 -7.53
C LEU A 108 -4.17 15.25 -7.48
N ILE A 109 -3.78 15.76 -8.65
CA ILE A 109 -3.00 16.99 -8.79
C ILE A 109 -3.83 18.22 -8.47
N LEU A 110 -5.07 18.29 -8.95
CA LEU A 110 -5.95 19.42 -8.64
C LEU A 110 -6.13 19.55 -7.12
N ILE A 111 -6.38 18.43 -6.44
CA ILE A 111 -6.45 18.38 -4.97
C ILE A 111 -5.12 18.81 -4.37
N ALA A 112 -3.98 18.26 -4.83
CA ALA A 112 -2.67 18.62 -4.31
C ALA A 112 -2.35 20.11 -4.51
N CYS A 113 -2.66 20.70 -5.67
CA CYS A 113 -2.45 22.11 -5.97
C CYS A 113 -3.35 23.00 -5.12
N LEU A 114 -4.62 22.65 -4.92
CA LEU A 114 -5.53 23.35 -4.02
C LEU A 114 -5.03 23.33 -2.58
N ILE A 115 -4.59 22.18 -2.08
CA ILE A 115 -4.08 22.10 -0.70
C ILE A 115 -2.73 22.83 -0.58
N ASN A 116 -1.85 22.74 -1.58
CA ASN A 116 -0.60 23.53 -1.61
C ASN A 116 -0.87 25.03 -1.60
N LEU A 117 -1.87 25.50 -2.35
CA LEU A 117 -2.27 26.90 -2.38
C LEU A 117 -2.78 27.35 -0.99
N LEU A 118 -3.67 26.56 -0.38
CA LEU A 118 -4.19 26.84 0.97
C LEU A 118 -3.10 26.81 2.03
N ALA A 119 -2.22 25.79 2.00
CA ALA A 119 -1.10 25.68 2.92
C ALA A 119 -0.11 26.84 2.75
N GLY A 120 0.22 27.21 1.51
CA GLY A 120 1.05 28.37 1.20
C GLY A 120 0.44 29.68 1.70
N LEU A 121 -0.87 29.87 1.53
CA LEU A 121 -1.59 31.03 2.06
C LEU A 121 -1.53 31.07 3.60
N ILE A 122 -1.79 29.95 4.28
CA ILE A 122 -1.71 29.87 5.75
C ILE A 122 -0.29 30.19 6.22
N ILE A 123 0.72 29.59 5.60
CA ILE A 123 2.14 29.81 5.94
C ILE A 123 2.54 31.27 5.69
N PHE A 124 2.06 31.89 4.60
CA PHE A 124 2.25 33.30 4.31
C PHE A 124 1.57 34.22 5.34
N LEU A 125 0.33 33.91 5.73
CA LEU A 125 -0.39 34.67 6.77
C LEU A 125 0.30 34.54 8.14
N ILE A 126 0.81 33.35 8.49
CA ILE A 126 1.64 33.15 9.68
C ILE A 126 2.92 33.99 9.59
N ALA A 127 3.57 34.03 8.42
CA ALA A 127 4.77 34.85 8.23
C ALA A 127 4.49 36.36 8.35
N LEU A 128 3.31 36.83 7.93
CA LEU A 128 2.87 38.23 8.11
C LEU A 128 2.52 38.55 9.57
N ALA A 129 1.93 37.60 10.29
CA ALA A 129 1.50 37.78 11.68
C ALA A 129 2.63 37.52 12.71
N SER A 130 3.64 36.74 12.33
CA SER A 130 4.77 36.44 13.20
C SER A 130 5.72 37.64 13.27
N PRO A 131 6.14 38.08 14.46
CA PRO A 131 7.22 39.08 14.55
C PRO A 131 8.43 38.55 13.79
N ALA A 132 9.16 39.43 13.10
CA ALA A 132 10.34 39.15 12.25
C ALA A 132 11.51 38.42 12.97
N SER A 133 11.27 37.93 14.19
CA SER A 133 12.08 36.95 14.90
C SER A 133 12.48 35.79 13.99
N ALA A 134 13.71 35.35 14.18
CA ALA A 134 14.24 34.19 13.50
C ALA A 134 13.43 32.92 13.77
N ALA A 135 12.97 32.72 15.00
CA ALA A 135 12.15 31.59 15.40
C ALA A 135 10.88 31.45 14.53
N GLY A 136 10.19 32.56 14.25
CA GLY A 136 9.02 32.58 13.36
C GLY A 136 9.36 32.10 11.95
N ARG A 137 10.45 32.61 11.36
CA ARG A 137 10.91 32.19 10.03
C ARG A 137 11.29 30.71 9.98
N ILE A 138 11.94 30.20 11.02
CA ILE A 138 12.33 28.79 11.12
C ILE A 138 11.09 27.89 11.19
N LEU A 139 10.08 28.27 11.99
CA LEU A 139 8.83 27.53 12.09
C LEU A 139 8.10 27.47 10.74
N VAL A 140 7.99 28.60 10.04
CA VAL A 140 7.39 28.70 8.70
C VAL A 140 8.11 27.77 7.71
N LEU A 141 9.45 27.79 7.70
CA LEU A 141 10.24 26.90 6.85
C LEU A 141 10.07 25.42 7.21
N ALA A 142 10.02 25.08 8.50
CA ALA A 142 9.82 23.71 8.96
C ALA A 142 8.44 23.18 8.58
N LEU A 143 7.40 23.98 8.74
CA LEU A 143 6.04 23.64 8.31
C LEU A 143 5.95 23.45 6.79
N TRP A 144 6.60 24.33 6.03
CA TRP A 144 6.69 24.19 4.58
C TRP A 144 7.42 22.90 4.17
N ALA A 145 8.56 22.59 4.79
CA ALA A 145 9.33 21.38 4.50
C ALA A 145 8.54 20.10 4.85
N LEU A 146 7.85 20.08 6.00
CA LEU A 146 6.97 18.97 6.38
C LEU A 146 5.82 18.81 5.37
N TRP A 147 5.24 19.91 4.91
CA TRP A 147 4.19 19.90 3.89
C TRP A 147 4.69 19.31 2.56
N CYS A 148 5.86 19.75 2.07
CA CYS A 148 6.49 19.16 0.89
C CYS A 148 6.74 17.66 1.05
N LEU A 149 7.16 17.23 2.25
CA LEU A 149 7.38 15.81 2.56
C LEU A 149 6.08 15.00 2.50
N ILE A 150 4.97 15.51 3.03
CA ILE A 150 3.65 14.87 2.96
C ILE A 150 3.18 14.74 1.51
N VAL A 151 3.30 15.81 0.72
CA VAL A 151 2.90 15.82 -0.69
C VAL A 151 3.75 14.82 -1.49
N PHE A 152 5.07 14.80 -1.29
CA PHE A 152 5.96 13.83 -1.92
C PHE A 152 5.58 12.39 -1.55
N GLY A 153 5.34 12.12 -0.27
CA GLY A 153 4.89 10.82 0.22
C GLY A 153 3.57 10.36 -0.39
N TYR A 154 2.64 11.29 -0.59
CA TYR A 154 1.34 11.04 -1.24
C TYR A 154 1.49 10.59 -2.69
N PHE A 155 2.25 11.32 -3.50
CA PHE A 155 2.51 10.95 -4.89
C PHE A 155 3.33 9.66 -4.98
N LEU A 156 4.34 9.50 -4.13
CA LEU A 156 5.12 8.28 -4.11
C LEU A 156 4.26 7.06 -3.76
N ARG A 157 3.39 7.16 -2.76
CA ARG A 157 2.44 6.08 -2.41
C ARG A 157 1.55 5.72 -3.58
N PHE A 158 1.06 6.72 -4.32
CA PHE A 158 0.28 6.50 -5.53
C PHE A 158 1.07 5.73 -6.60
N TYR A 159 2.33 6.07 -6.84
CA TYR A 159 3.18 5.36 -7.80
C TYR A 159 3.56 3.95 -7.35
N LEU A 160 3.80 3.74 -6.06
CA LEU A 160 4.02 2.40 -5.50
C LEU A 160 2.78 1.52 -5.67
N ASN A 161 1.57 2.09 -5.54
CA ASN A 161 0.33 1.36 -5.85
C ASN A 161 0.22 0.97 -7.33
N VAL A 162 0.81 1.74 -8.26
CA VAL A 162 0.92 1.34 -9.69
C VAL A 162 1.82 0.12 -9.84
N ILE A 163 2.99 0.10 -9.19
CA ILE A 163 3.90 -1.06 -9.19
C ILE A 163 3.16 -2.27 -8.63
N PHE A 164 2.59 -2.13 -7.43
CA PHE A 164 1.88 -3.19 -6.73
C PHE A 164 0.74 -3.79 -7.56
N ASN A 165 -0.15 -2.95 -8.11
CA ASN A 165 -1.23 -3.42 -8.98
C ASN A 165 -0.69 -4.19 -10.19
N THR A 166 0.43 -3.73 -10.75
CA THR A 166 1.05 -4.40 -11.91
C THR A 166 1.63 -5.76 -11.53
N LEU A 167 2.26 -5.88 -10.35
CA LEU A 167 2.74 -7.16 -9.81
C LEU A 167 1.58 -8.14 -9.59
N GLU A 168 0.41 -7.65 -9.18
CA GLU A 168 -0.81 -8.45 -9.04
C GLU A 168 -1.53 -8.74 -10.38
N GLY A 169 -1.01 -8.26 -11.51
CA GLY A 169 -1.65 -8.39 -12.82
C GLY A 169 -2.93 -7.53 -12.99
N ILE A 170 -3.14 -6.54 -12.12
CA ILE A 170 -4.30 -5.64 -12.14
C ILE A 170 -4.06 -4.47 -13.10
N ASN A 171 -4.82 -4.45 -14.19
CA ASN A 171 -4.74 -3.41 -15.23
C ASN A 171 -5.68 -2.21 -14.99
N LEU A 172 -5.96 -1.88 -13.74
CA LEU A 172 -6.81 -0.75 -13.37
C LEU A 172 -5.97 0.43 -12.86
N PRO A 173 -6.43 1.69 -13.06
CA PRO A 173 -5.81 2.84 -12.40
C PRO A 173 -5.75 2.60 -10.88
N PRO A 174 -4.66 2.99 -10.20
CA PRO A 174 -4.55 2.81 -8.77
C PRO A 174 -5.62 3.63 -8.06
N ARG A 175 -6.06 3.15 -6.90
CA ARG A 175 -6.90 3.95 -6.01
C ARG A 175 -6.06 5.08 -5.41
N LEU A 176 -6.69 6.22 -5.19
CA LEU A 176 -6.07 7.33 -4.48
C LEU A 176 -5.64 6.86 -3.08
N PRO A 177 -4.41 7.18 -2.62
CA PRO A 177 -3.98 6.85 -1.27
C PRO A 177 -4.90 7.52 -0.24
N SER A 178 -5.09 6.87 0.91
CA SER A 178 -5.70 7.52 2.08
C SER A 178 -4.77 8.62 2.59
N PHE A 179 -5.35 9.70 3.11
CA PHE A 179 -4.59 10.84 3.64
C PHE A 179 -4.16 10.57 5.10
N ASN A 180 -3.35 9.54 5.32
CA ASN A 180 -2.75 9.24 6.62
C ASN A 180 -1.36 9.87 6.71
N ILE A 181 -1.25 11.02 7.37
CA ILE A 181 -0.02 11.82 7.45
C ILE A 181 1.20 10.98 7.88
N ILE A 182 1.04 10.10 8.87
CA ILE A 182 2.15 9.27 9.39
C ILE A 182 2.64 8.31 8.30
N GLU A 183 1.73 7.65 7.60
CA GLU A 183 2.06 6.73 6.50
C GLU A 183 2.70 7.47 5.32
N LEU A 184 2.20 8.67 5.00
CA LEU A 184 2.73 9.50 3.91
C LEU A 184 4.15 9.97 4.22
N VAL A 185 4.39 10.49 5.42
CA VAL A 185 5.74 10.87 5.87
C VAL A 185 6.68 9.67 5.88
N ALA A 186 6.24 8.51 6.39
CA ALA A 186 7.05 7.30 6.36
C ALA A 186 7.39 6.85 4.93
N THR A 187 6.42 6.96 4.01
CA THR A 187 6.63 6.65 2.59
C THR A 187 7.60 7.62 1.94
N ALA A 188 7.45 8.92 2.22
CA ALA A 188 8.35 9.97 1.75
C ALA A 188 9.80 9.74 2.19
N VAL A 189 10.01 9.47 3.48
CA VAL A 189 11.34 9.16 4.04
C VAL A 189 11.96 7.94 3.36
N LYS A 190 11.17 6.89 3.09
CA LYS A 190 11.64 5.72 2.35
C LYS A 190 12.04 6.07 0.92
N GLY A 191 11.22 6.87 0.23
CA GLY A 191 11.55 7.36 -1.11
C GLY A 191 12.84 8.16 -1.16
N ILE A 192 13.04 9.05 -0.18
CA ILE A 192 14.30 9.81 -0.04
C ILE A 192 15.47 8.86 0.24
N GLY A 193 15.29 7.87 1.11
CA GLY A 193 16.33 6.87 1.38
C GLY A 193 16.75 6.10 0.12
N ILE A 194 15.80 5.68 -0.72
CA ILE A 194 16.08 5.04 -2.01
C ILE A 194 16.81 6.03 -2.92
N ALA A 195 16.29 7.26 -3.06
CA ALA A 195 16.94 8.29 -3.86
C ALA A 195 18.40 8.48 -3.43
N LEU A 196 18.68 8.59 -2.13
CA LEU A 196 20.04 8.73 -1.61
C LEU A 196 20.92 7.51 -1.90
N VAL A 197 20.41 6.30 -1.67
CA VAL A 197 21.19 5.06 -1.88
C VAL A 197 21.56 4.87 -3.35
N TYR A 198 20.67 5.22 -4.29
CA TYR A 198 20.86 4.91 -5.72
C TYR A 198 21.33 6.11 -6.57
N LEU A 199 20.97 7.35 -6.22
CA LEU A 199 21.37 8.55 -6.99
C LEU A 199 22.71 9.12 -6.52
N PHE A 200 23.01 9.06 -5.22
CA PHE A 200 24.22 9.68 -4.69
C PHE A 200 25.49 9.01 -5.25
N PRO A 201 25.59 7.67 -5.29
CA PRO A 201 26.57 7.02 -6.14
C PRO A 201 26.02 7.06 -7.57
N LEU A 202 26.47 8.00 -8.40
CA LEU A 202 26.02 8.12 -9.80
C LEU A 202 26.10 6.78 -10.58
N ILE A 203 27.04 5.91 -10.20
CA ILE A 203 27.24 4.58 -10.76
C ILE A 203 26.10 3.59 -10.43
N THR A 204 25.33 3.82 -9.37
CA THR A 204 24.22 2.95 -8.95
C THR A 204 22.87 3.36 -9.52
N ILE A 205 22.80 4.47 -10.26
CA ILE A 205 21.57 4.93 -10.91
C ILE A 205 20.90 3.80 -11.70
N PRO A 206 21.61 2.98 -12.51
CA PRO A 206 21.00 1.87 -13.24
C PRO A 206 20.27 0.82 -12.39
N LEU A 207 20.50 0.79 -11.07
CA LEU A 207 19.85 -0.14 -10.15
C LEU A 207 18.57 0.44 -9.51
N LEU A 208 18.30 1.74 -9.67
CA LEU A 208 17.16 2.43 -9.06
C LEU A 208 15.79 1.77 -9.33
N PRO A 209 15.46 1.27 -10.55
CA PRO A 209 14.22 0.56 -10.79
C PRO A 209 14.02 -0.66 -9.89
N LEU A 210 15.09 -1.36 -9.52
CA LEU A 210 15.02 -2.52 -8.63
C LEU A 210 14.71 -2.10 -7.19
N GLY A 211 15.26 -0.97 -6.73
CA GLY A 211 14.92 -0.38 -5.44
C GLY A 211 13.43 -0.01 -5.36
N TRP A 212 12.89 0.65 -6.39
CA TRP A 212 11.45 0.96 -6.45
C TRP A 212 10.58 -0.28 -6.53
N LEU A 213 11.01 -1.29 -7.30
CA LEU A 213 10.32 -2.57 -7.41
C LEU A 213 10.20 -3.28 -6.06
N ALA A 214 11.31 -3.36 -5.31
CA ALA A 214 11.33 -3.94 -3.96
C ALA A 214 10.46 -3.15 -2.96
N LEU A 215 10.45 -1.81 -3.06
CA LEU A 215 9.59 -0.99 -2.23
C LEU A 215 8.10 -1.24 -2.52
N GLY A 216 7.74 -1.48 -3.79
CA GLY A 216 6.37 -1.72 -4.24
C GLY A 216 5.80 -3.10 -3.89
N ASP A 217 6.61 -4.16 -3.87
CA ASP A 217 6.17 -5.55 -3.65
C ASP A 217 5.67 -5.81 -2.22
N ALA A 218 6.38 -5.30 -1.20
CA ALA A 218 6.04 -5.59 0.19
C ALA A 218 6.51 -4.52 1.19
N ASN A 219 6.78 -3.28 0.73
CA ASN A 219 7.47 -2.28 1.56
C ASN A 219 8.81 -2.82 2.09
N ASP A 220 9.49 -3.59 1.24
CA ASP A 220 10.59 -4.46 1.63
C ASP A 220 11.84 -3.65 1.95
N SER A 221 12.49 -3.97 3.06
CA SER A 221 13.80 -3.43 3.44
C SER A 221 14.89 -3.64 2.38
N ARG A 222 14.73 -4.63 1.49
CA ARG A 222 15.62 -4.86 0.34
C ARG A 222 15.69 -3.68 -0.62
N ALA A 223 14.71 -2.78 -0.58
CA ALA A 223 14.73 -1.55 -1.36
C ALA A 223 15.95 -0.64 -1.07
N PHE A 224 16.69 -0.88 0.02
CA PHE A 224 17.91 -0.13 0.36
C PHE A 224 19.20 -0.96 0.22
N ASP A 225 19.11 -2.19 -0.29
CA ASP A 225 20.24 -3.12 -0.38
C ASP A 225 20.84 -3.10 -1.80
N LEU A 226 21.93 -2.35 -1.97
CA LEU A 226 22.68 -2.26 -3.23
C LEU A 226 23.25 -3.60 -3.68
N ILE A 227 23.64 -4.47 -2.74
CA ILE A 227 24.21 -5.79 -3.06
C ILE A 227 23.11 -6.70 -3.60
N TRP A 228 21.94 -6.69 -2.98
CA TRP A 228 20.75 -7.36 -3.52
C TRP A 228 20.42 -6.84 -4.92
N ALA A 229 20.37 -5.51 -5.11
CA ALA A 229 20.03 -4.93 -6.40
C ALA A 229 21.06 -5.27 -7.48
N GLY A 230 22.36 -5.26 -7.14
CA GLY A 230 23.44 -5.69 -8.04
C GLY A 230 23.31 -7.15 -8.46
N ARG A 231 23.04 -8.06 -7.50
CA ARG A 231 22.82 -9.49 -7.81
C ARG A 231 21.58 -9.72 -8.67
N ALA A 232 20.49 -9.02 -8.36
CA ALA A 232 19.26 -9.08 -9.16
C ALA A 232 19.54 -8.58 -10.60
N ALA A 233 20.30 -7.51 -10.76
CA ALA A 233 20.69 -6.99 -12.07
C ALA A 233 21.52 -7.99 -12.89
N VAL A 234 22.48 -8.70 -12.27
CA VAL A 234 23.32 -9.71 -12.93
C VAL A 234 22.51 -10.91 -13.43
N LYS A 235 21.40 -11.26 -12.78
CA LYS A 235 20.54 -12.37 -13.24
C LYS A 235 19.84 -12.07 -14.56
N ARG A 236 19.48 -10.81 -14.84
CA ARG A 236 18.72 -10.41 -16.05
C ARG A 236 19.19 -9.07 -16.63
N PRO A 237 20.47 -8.94 -17.04
CA PRO A 237 21.03 -7.67 -17.48
C PRO A 237 20.32 -7.13 -18.72
N GLY A 238 19.94 -7.99 -19.67
CA GLY A 238 19.25 -7.59 -20.90
C GLY A 238 17.87 -6.98 -20.64
N ARG A 239 17.08 -7.50 -19.69
CA ARG A 239 15.76 -6.94 -19.35
C ARG A 239 15.87 -5.62 -18.61
N LEU A 240 16.85 -5.50 -17.71
CA LEU A 240 17.12 -4.26 -17.00
C LEU A 240 17.61 -3.17 -17.97
N GLY A 241 18.52 -3.50 -18.88
CA GLY A 241 18.98 -2.58 -19.92
C GLY A 241 17.85 -2.12 -20.86
N LEU A 242 16.97 -3.05 -21.26
CA LEU A 242 15.78 -2.72 -22.05
C LEU A 242 14.81 -1.81 -21.27
N LEU A 243 14.56 -2.09 -19.98
CA LEU A 243 13.76 -1.22 -19.13
C LEU A 243 14.35 0.20 -19.10
N TRP A 244 15.66 0.35 -18.94
CA TRP A 244 16.31 1.66 -18.96
C TRP A 244 16.15 2.40 -20.26
N LEU A 245 16.33 1.73 -21.39
CA LEU A 245 16.14 2.33 -22.70
C LEU A 245 14.70 2.86 -22.86
N ILE A 246 13.71 2.10 -22.37
CA ILE A 246 12.30 2.52 -22.37
C ILE A 246 12.07 3.69 -21.41
N LEU A 247 12.60 3.64 -20.18
CA LEU A 247 12.46 4.72 -19.20
C LEU A 247 13.12 6.02 -19.69
N LEU A 248 14.29 5.92 -20.32
CA LEU A 248 14.99 7.06 -20.89
C LEU A 248 14.21 7.64 -22.07
N ALA A 249 13.68 6.80 -22.96
CA ALA A 249 12.82 7.26 -24.04
C ALA A 249 11.59 8.00 -23.49
N TYR A 250 10.92 7.45 -22.47
CA TYR A 250 9.78 8.11 -21.83
C TYR A 250 10.15 9.42 -21.14
N ALA A 251 11.30 9.49 -20.48
CA ALA A 251 11.79 10.72 -19.88
C ALA A 251 12.03 11.79 -20.96
N VAL A 252 12.68 11.44 -22.07
CA VAL A 252 12.96 12.35 -23.19
C VAL A 252 11.65 12.81 -23.84
N PHE A 253 10.78 11.89 -24.27
CA PHE A 253 9.51 12.24 -24.91
C PHE A 253 8.58 13.02 -23.99
N GLY A 254 8.47 12.62 -22.72
CA GLY A 254 7.67 13.32 -21.72
C GLY A 254 8.19 14.74 -21.49
N THR A 255 9.51 14.91 -21.35
CA THR A 255 10.13 16.24 -21.17
C THR A 255 9.94 17.11 -22.41
N LEU A 256 10.18 16.58 -23.60
CA LEU A 256 9.95 17.30 -24.86
C LEU A 256 8.49 17.72 -25.01
N ALA A 257 7.53 16.83 -24.71
CA ALA A 257 6.11 17.15 -24.76
C ALA A 257 5.75 18.26 -23.76
N VAL A 258 6.29 18.23 -22.54
CA VAL A 258 6.09 19.29 -21.54
C VAL A 258 6.72 20.60 -22.00
N ILE A 259 7.94 20.59 -22.56
CA ILE A 259 8.61 21.78 -23.08
C ILE A 259 7.80 22.38 -24.23
N VAL A 260 7.42 21.57 -25.22
CA VAL A 260 6.65 22.04 -26.38
C VAL A 260 5.30 22.60 -25.93
N LEU A 261 4.57 21.90 -25.06
CA LEU A 261 3.31 22.41 -24.54
C LEU A 261 3.50 23.66 -23.69
N PHE A 262 4.54 23.76 -22.87
CA PHE A 262 4.79 24.96 -22.07
C PHE A 262 5.16 26.15 -22.95
N VAL A 263 6.11 25.98 -23.86
CA VAL A 263 6.61 27.00 -24.79
C VAL A 263 5.53 27.45 -25.77
N LEU A 264 4.61 26.57 -26.17
CA LEU A 264 3.51 26.95 -27.07
C LEU A 264 2.28 27.43 -26.30
N ALA A 265 1.80 26.67 -25.32
CA ALA A 265 0.52 26.94 -24.67
C ALA A 265 0.57 28.17 -23.77
N VAL A 266 1.67 28.43 -23.05
CA VAL A 266 1.75 29.61 -22.17
C VAL A 266 1.68 30.91 -22.98
N PRO A 267 2.58 31.19 -23.94
CA PRO A 267 2.51 32.45 -24.70
C PRO A 267 1.26 32.52 -25.59
N LEU A 268 0.78 31.39 -26.15
CA LEU A 268 -0.46 31.40 -26.93
C LEU A 268 -1.68 31.74 -26.04
N THR A 269 -1.76 31.18 -24.84
CA THR A 269 -2.82 31.49 -23.89
C THR A 269 -2.76 32.96 -23.47
N THR A 270 -1.57 33.46 -23.12
CA THR A 270 -1.36 34.87 -22.77
C THR A 270 -1.70 35.81 -23.92
N LEU A 271 -1.31 35.47 -25.15
CA LEU A 271 -1.59 36.27 -26.34
C LEU A 271 -3.09 36.32 -26.65
N VAL A 272 -3.74 35.16 -26.75
CA VAL A 272 -5.17 35.07 -27.12
C VAL A 272 -6.04 35.73 -26.06
N PHE A 273 -5.83 35.43 -24.77
CA PHE A 273 -6.60 36.08 -23.71
C PHE A 273 -6.26 37.56 -23.57
N GLY A 274 -4.99 37.94 -23.77
CA GLY A 274 -4.59 39.34 -23.79
C GLY A 274 -5.32 40.14 -24.86
N LEU A 275 -5.44 39.60 -26.08
CA LEU A 275 -6.18 40.21 -27.18
C LEU A 275 -7.68 40.31 -26.89
N ILE A 276 -8.29 39.26 -26.33
CA ILE A 276 -9.72 39.25 -25.95
C ILE A 276 -9.99 40.30 -24.87
N LEU A 277 -9.17 40.35 -23.81
CA LEU A 277 -9.34 41.29 -22.70
C LEU A 277 -9.09 42.74 -23.13
N ALA A 278 -8.12 42.96 -24.02
CA ALA A 278 -7.89 44.26 -24.65
C ALA A 278 -9.10 44.70 -25.49
N ALA A 279 -9.69 43.80 -26.29
CA ALA A 279 -10.89 44.08 -27.08
C ALA A 279 -12.11 44.43 -26.21
N LEU A 280 -12.16 43.93 -24.97
CA LEU A 280 -13.19 44.23 -23.98
C LEU A 280 -12.88 45.47 -23.12
N ASN A 281 -11.81 46.21 -23.41
CA ASN A 281 -11.33 47.36 -22.61
C ASN A 281 -11.13 47.04 -21.12
N VAL A 282 -10.75 45.79 -20.80
CA VAL A 282 -10.48 45.39 -19.41
C VAL A 282 -9.16 46.03 -18.96
N PRO A 283 -9.12 46.74 -17.80
CA PRO A 283 -7.89 47.30 -17.28
C PRO A 283 -6.79 46.24 -17.11
N PRO A 284 -5.50 46.54 -17.41
CA PRO A 284 -4.42 45.56 -17.35
C PRO A 284 -4.29 44.82 -16.02
N THR A 285 -4.58 45.51 -14.91
CA THR A 285 -4.57 44.93 -13.55
C THR A 285 -5.65 43.86 -13.38
N VAL A 286 -6.87 44.12 -13.87
CA VAL A 286 -7.98 43.17 -13.87
C VAL A 286 -7.70 42.03 -14.84
N ALA A 287 -7.13 42.32 -16.01
CA ALA A 287 -6.74 41.32 -16.98
C ALA A 287 -5.70 40.33 -16.43
N ALA A 288 -4.69 40.82 -15.70
CA ALA A 288 -3.69 39.99 -15.03
C ALA A 288 -4.32 39.08 -13.96
N LEU A 289 -5.27 39.60 -13.18
CA LEU A 289 -6.02 38.82 -12.19
C LEU A 289 -6.88 37.72 -12.84
N LEU A 290 -7.48 37.99 -14.00
CA LEU A 290 -8.27 37.00 -14.75
C LEU A 290 -7.40 35.95 -15.45
N LEU A 291 -6.18 36.30 -15.85
CA LEU A 291 -5.25 35.40 -16.52
C LEU A 291 -4.60 34.39 -15.54
N LEU A 292 -4.42 34.77 -14.27
CA LEU A 292 -3.74 33.96 -13.27
C LEU A 292 -4.39 32.58 -13.03
N PRO A 293 -5.73 32.45 -12.83
CA PRO A 293 -6.38 31.15 -12.69
C PRO A 293 -6.26 30.27 -13.94
N LEU A 294 -6.24 30.89 -15.13
CA LEU A 294 -6.11 30.17 -16.39
C LEU A 294 -4.70 29.59 -16.56
N LEU A 295 -3.67 30.38 -16.26
CA LEU A 295 -2.28 29.91 -16.24
C LEU A 295 -2.05 28.83 -15.17
N PHE A 296 -2.70 28.97 -14.01
CA PHE A 296 -2.69 27.94 -12.97
C PHE A 296 -3.31 26.64 -13.48
N LEU A 297 -4.50 26.69 -14.09
CA LEU A 297 -5.15 25.51 -14.66
C LEU A 297 -4.31 24.86 -15.76
N LEU A 298 -3.68 25.66 -16.62
CA LEU A 298 -2.73 25.18 -17.61
C LEU A 298 -1.55 24.45 -16.94
N GLY A 299 -0.99 25.02 -15.88
CA GLY A 299 0.05 24.38 -15.07
C GLY A 299 -0.38 23.04 -14.48
N VAL A 300 -1.60 22.96 -13.92
CA VAL A 300 -2.20 21.71 -13.40
C VAL A 300 -2.31 20.67 -14.53
N CYS A 301 -2.74 21.07 -15.73
CA CYS A 301 -2.84 20.18 -16.89
C CYS A 301 -1.46 19.65 -17.34
N LEU A 302 -0.46 20.52 -17.44
CA LEU A 302 0.92 20.13 -17.79
C LEU A 302 1.51 19.16 -16.75
N PHE A 303 1.29 19.45 -15.47
CA PHE A 303 1.73 18.58 -14.39
C PHE A 303 0.99 17.23 -14.42
N ALA A 304 -0.31 17.22 -14.74
CA ALA A 304 -1.07 15.97 -14.92
C ALA A 304 -0.54 15.12 -16.06
N MET A 305 -0.12 15.74 -17.15
CA MET A 305 0.54 15.02 -18.23
C MET A 305 1.87 14.41 -17.80
N LEU A 306 2.72 15.18 -17.10
CA LEU A 306 3.98 14.67 -16.56
C LEU A 306 3.74 13.48 -15.61
N HIS A 307 2.74 13.58 -14.73
CA HIS A 307 2.36 12.49 -13.83
C HIS A 307 1.88 11.25 -14.56
N SER A 308 1.10 11.41 -15.65
CA SER A 308 0.69 10.29 -16.50
C SER A 308 1.88 9.56 -17.12
N VAL A 309 2.91 10.30 -17.57
CA VAL A 309 4.17 9.71 -18.05
C VAL A 309 4.89 8.97 -16.92
N THR A 310 4.99 9.56 -15.73
CA THR A 310 5.57 8.90 -14.56
C THR A 310 4.82 7.61 -14.19
N CYS A 311 3.49 7.59 -14.29
CA CYS A 311 2.71 6.36 -14.08
C CYS A 311 3.07 5.27 -15.09
N ALA A 312 3.26 5.63 -16.35
CA ALA A 312 3.70 4.68 -17.37
C ALA A 312 5.09 4.10 -17.04
N CYS A 313 6.02 4.94 -16.56
CA CYS A 313 7.33 4.51 -16.08
C CYS A 313 7.24 3.52 -14.92
N PHE A 314 6.50 3.86 -13.86
CA PHE A 314 6.32 2.99 -12.69
C PHE A 314 5.60 1.68 -13.03
N ARG A 315 4.66 1.71 -13.98
CA ARG A 315 4.06 0.49 -14.51
C ARG A 315 5.07 -0.39 -15.25
N CYS A 316 6.00 0.19 -16.03
CA CYS A 316 7.08 -0.58 -16.66
C CYS A 316 7.98 -1.24 -15.61
N ILE A 317 8.25 -0.56 -14.50
CA ILE A 317 8.98 -1.15 -13.36
C ILE A 317 8.20 -2.34 -12.78
N GLY A 318 6.89 -2.18 -12.54
CA GLY A 318 6.04 -3.29 -12.10
C GLY A 318 6.00 -4.47 -13.08
N LEU A 319 5.96 -4.20 -14.39
CA LEU A 319 6.00 -5.23 -15.43
C LEU A 319 7.34 -6.01 -15.41
N LEU A 320 8.45 -5.36 -15.07
CA LEU A 320 9.74 -6.05 -14.93
C LEU A 320 9.65 -7.12 -13.85
N GLY A 321 9.07 -6.80 -12.69
CA GLY A 321 8.85 -7.76 -11.60
C GLY A 321 7.83 -8.82 -11.96
N TYR A 322 6.71 -8.44 -12.59
CA TYR A 322 5.67 -9.38 -13.03
C TYR A 322 6.21 -10.44 -14.00
N HIS A 323 7.02 -10.04 -14.99
CA HIS A 323 7.63 -10.99 -15.94
C HIS A 323 8.90 -11.68 -15.42
N SER A 324 9.47 -11.21 -14.31
CA SER A 324 10.74 -11.68 -13.76
C SER A 324 10.63 -11.87 -12.25
N ALA A 325 9.64 -12.65 -11.80
CA ALA A 325 9.39 -12.88 -10.37
C ALA A 325 10.63 -13.42 -9.62
N GLU A 326 11.55 -14.09 -10.32
CA GLU A 326 12.85 -14.51 -9.77
C GLU A 326 13.74 -13.36 -9.28
N LEU A 327 13.55 -12.13 -9.77
CA LEU A 327 14.23 -10.93 -9.26
C LEU A 327 13.78 -10.60 -7.84
N LEU A 328 12.49 -10.80 -7.56
CA LEU A 328 11.89 -10.64 -6.23
C LEU A 328 12.19 -11.82 -5.31
N ASN A 329 12.44 -13.01 -5.87
CA ASN A 329 12.77 -14.21 -5.09
C ASN A 329 14.26 -14.36 -4.77
N VAL A 330 15.11 -13.38 -5.12
CA VAL A 330 16.49 -13.35 -4.64
C VAL A 330 16.45 -13.14 -3.12
N LEU A 331 16.64 -14.23 -2.38
CA LEU A 331 16.67 -14.23 -0.93
C LEU A 331 17.75 -13.25 -0.47
N PRO A 332 17.44 -12.36 0.50
CA PRO A 332 18.49 -11.65 1.20
C PRO A 332 19.32 -12.69 1.94
N GLU A 333 20.64 -12.69 1.76
CA GLU A 333 21.52 -13.50 2.62
C GLU A 333 21.21 -13.16 4.08
N ARG A 334 21.20 -14.20 4.93
CA ARG A 334 20.89 -14.09 6.38
C ARG A 334 21.81 -13.14 7.15
N THR A 335 22.84 -12.59 6.50
CA THR A 335 23.81 -11.68 7.10
C THR A 335 23.84 -10.39 6.30
N SER A 336 23.23 -9.34 6.81
CA SER A 336 23.35 -8.05 6.15
C SER A 336 23.30 -6.89 7.14
N LEU A 337 24.48 -6.65 7.74
CA LEU A 337 24.93 -5.34 8.27
C LEU A 337 24.49 -4.14 7.36
N PRO A 338 24.37 -4.26 6.02
CA PRO A 338 23.84 -3.21 5.15
C PRO A 338 22.42 -2.71 5.46
N ARG A 339 21.53 -3.47 6.12
CA ARG A 339 20.18 -2.97 6.46
C ARG A 339 20.23 -1.82 7.46
N SER A 340 21.08 -1.94 8.48
CA SER A 340 21.35 -0.85 9.42
C SER A 340 22.22 0.21 8.76
N LEU A 341 23.18 -0.16 7.92
CA LEU A 341 24.05 0.83 7.27
C LEU A 341 23.32 1.73 6.28
N GLY A 342 22.38 1.22 5.48
CA GLY A 342 21.60 2.02 4.53
C GLY A 342 20.64 2.99 5.22
N SER A 343 20.00 2.54 6.30
CA SER A 343 19.16 3.40 7.14
C SER A 343 19.97 4.41 7.95
N LEU A 344 21.14 4.01 8.46
CA LEU A 344 22.11 4.91 9.12
C LEU A 344 22.74 5.89 8.15
N ALA A 345 23.05 5.51 6.91
CA ALA A 345 23.61 6.38 5.88
C ALA A 345 22.56 7.37 5.37
N ALA A 346 21.33 6.92 5.12
CA ALA A 346 20.23 7.84 4.81
C ALA A 346 19.94 8.78 5.97
N GLY A 347 19.97 8.27 7.22
CA GLY A 347 19.87 9.06 8.44
C GLY A 347 21.01 10.07 8.57
N ALA A 348 22.26 9.66 8.34
CA ALA A 348 23.45 10.49 8.44
C ALA A 348 23.48 11.55 7.33
N VAL A 349 23.11 11.21 6.09
CA VAL A 349 23.02 12.18 4.99
C VAL A 349 21.88 13.17 5.25
N MET A 350 20.73 12.72 5.73
CA MET A 350 19.66 13.63 6.16
C MET A 350 20.12 14.52 7.33
N THR A 351 20.84 13.95 8.29
CA THR A 351 21.45 14.72 9.38
C THR A 351 22.47 15.72 8.82
N VAL A 352 23.31 15.38 7.85
CA VAL A 352 24.27 16.32 7.25
C VAL A 352 23.56 17.40 6.41
N LEU A 353 22.51 17.06 5.67
CA LEU A 353 21.75 18.05 4.90
C LEU A 353 20.99 19.01 5.82
N VAL A 354 20.36 18.49 6.87
CA VAL A 354 19.59 19.28 7.84
C VAL A 354 20.53 20.03 8.79
N PHE A 355 21.51 19.37 9.39
CA PHE A 355 22.41 19.93 10.41
C PHE A 355 23.68 20.57 9.85
N GLY A 356 24.12 20.21 8.64
CA GLY A 356 25.32 20.77 8.01
C GLY A 356 25.04 21.90 7.02
N PHE A 357 23.85 21.94 6.41
CA PHE A 357 23.51 22.98 5.42
C PHE A 357 22.43 23.95 5.92
N LEU A 358 21.33 23.40 6.47
CA LEU A 358 20.22 24.21 6.98
C LEU A 358 20.51 24.82 8.35
N LEU A 359 21.12 24.04 9.24
CA LEU A 359 21.31 24.46 10.61
C LEU A 359 22.35 25.58 10.79
N PRO A 360 23.51 25.63 10.10
CA PRO A 360 24.45 26.75 10.26
C PRO A 360 23.88 28.09 9.75
N GLN A 361 22.92 28.05 8.84
CA GLN A 361 22.19 29.24 8.36
C GLN A 361 21.14 29.71 9.38
N VAL A 362 20.70 28.82 10.26
CA VAL A 362 19.60 29.03 11.21
C VAL A 362 20.11 29.25 12.64
N LEU A 363 21.18 28.58 13.05
CA LEU A 363 21.69 28.57 14.42
C LEU A 363 22.12 29.94 14.95
N PRO A 364 22.79 30.82 14.18
CA PRO A 364 23.20 32.15 14.65
C PRO A 364 22.01 33.02 15.06
N SER A 365 20.80 32.68 14.58
CA SER A 365 19.59 33.47 14.76
C SER A 365 18.72 33.03 15.96
N LEU A 366 19.07 31.92 16.62
CA LEU A 366 18.30 31.34 17.74
C LEU A 366 18.80 31.77 19.13
N GLY A 367 19.91 32.51 19.22
CA GLY A 367 20.49 32.95 20.50
C GLY A 367 20.95 31.79 21.41
N PRO A 368 21.49 32.09 22.60
CA PRO A 368 21.99 31.09 23.54
C PRO A 368 20.89 30.16 24.10
N ASP A 369 19.65 30.63 24.15
CA ASP A 369 18.53 29.95 24.83
C ASP A 369 17.80 28.92 23.95
N GLY A 370 18.01 28.95 22.63
CA GLY A 370 17.29 28.09 21.68
C GLY A 370 17.65 26.60 21.73
N SER A 371 18.84 26.24 22.22
CA SER A 371 19.29 24.84 22.28
C SER A 371 18.57 24.02 23.37
N ALA A 372 18.24 24.64 24.50
CA ALA A 372 17.56 23.97 25.62
C ALA A 372 16.10 23.62 25.29
N ALA A 373 15.37 24.52 24.61
CA ALA A 373 13.99 24.29 24.18
C ALA A 373 13.89 23.16 23.13
N TRP A 374 14.88 23.06 22.23
CA TRP A 374 14.92 22.02 21.19
C TRP A 374 15.15 20.62 21.78
N SER A 375 16.08 20.50 22.75
CA SER A 375 16.32 19.24 23.45
C SER A 375 15.10 18.78 24.26
N ALA A 376 14.36 19.70 24.87
CA ALA A 376 13.11 19.40 25.58
C ALA A 376 11.99 18.94 24.62
N MET A 377 11.88 19.53 23.43
CA MET A 377 10.86 19.17 22.44
C MET A 377 11.11 17.80 21.78
N LEU A 378 12.37 17.44 21.50
CA LEU A 378 12.72 16.13 20.95
C LEU A 378 12.59 15.00 21.98
N THR A 379 12.66 15.31 23.28
CA THR A 379 12.42 14.35 24.36
C THR A 379 10.95 14.30 24.82
N ALA A 380 10.14 15.28 24.44
CA ALA A 380 8.71 15.31 24.73
C ALA A 380 7.90 14.39 23.79
N GLY A 381 7.79 13.12 24.18
CA GLY A 381 6.48 12.46 24.23
C GLY A 381 5.89 11.90 22.93
N ARG A 382 6.57 10.93 22.30
CA ARG A 382 5.76 9.79 21.78
C ARG A 382 5.38 8.96 23.01
N PRO A 383 4.08 8.81 23.36
CA PRO A 383 3.71 8.03 24.54
C PRO A 383 4.26 6.62 24.35
N ALA A 384 5.14 6.17 25.23
CA ALA A 384 5.81 4.86 25.16
C ALA A 384 4.83 3.73 24.80
N LYS A 385 3.61 3.81 25.35
CA LYS A 385 2.45 2.97 25.00
C LYS A 385 2.22 2.75 23.49
N LEU A 386 2.28 3.77 22.64
CA LEU A 386 2.06 3.61 21.20
C LEU A 386 3.23 2.89 20.51
N ARG A 387 4.46 3.14 20.96
CA ARG A 387 5.64 2.42 20.49
C ARG A 387 5.54 0.95 20.86
N ASP A 388 5.20 0.64 22.10
CA ASP A 388 5.16 -0.74 22.59
C ASP A 388 4.06 -1.54 21.89
N ARG A 389 2.89 -0.94 21.65
CA ARG A 389 1.82 -1.54 20.85
C ARG A 389 2.26 -1.87 19.43
N ALA A 390 2.99 -0.96 18.79
CA ALA A 390 3.50 -1.17 17.44
C ALA A 390 4.52 -2.32 17.38
N ILE A 391 5.35 -2.46 18.42
CA ILE A 391 6.29 -3.59 18.53
C ILE A 391 5.53 -4.90 18.77
N CYS A 392 4.55 -4.94 19.69
CA CYS A 392 3.77 -6.17 19.94
C CYS A 392 2.94 -6.59 18.70
N LEU A 393 2.49 -5.62 17.88
CA LEU A 393 1.90 -5.89 16.57
C LEU A 393 2.91 -6.49 15.57
N SER A 394 4.15 -6.01 15.56
CA SER A 394 5.22 -6.58 14.74
C SER A 394 5.57 -8.01 15.18
N ASN A 395 5.68 -8.24 16.49
CA ASN A 395 5.96 -9.56 17.06
C ASN A 395 4.89 -10.59 16.67
N LEU A 396 3.61 -10.24 16.80
CA LEU A 396 2.51 -11.10 16.37
C LEU A 396 2.48 -11.35 14.86
N ASN A 397 2.91 -10.38 14.03
CA ASN A 397 3.07 -10.61 12.59
C ASN A 397 4.19 -11.62 12.30
N GLU A 398 5.30 -11.59 13.06
CA GLU A 398 6.37 -12.57 12.93
C GLU A 398 5.91 -13.96 13.37
N ILE A 399 5.18 -14.06 14.48
CA ILE A 399 4.54 -15.31 14.93
C ILE A 399 3.60 -15.86 13.83
N GLY A 400 2.73 -15.02 13.25
CA GLY A 400 1.81 -15.43 12.19
C GLY A 400 2.51 -15.94 10.92
N LYS A 401 3.63 -15.31 10.53
CA LYS A 401 4.46 -15.80 9.42
C LYS A 401 5.08 -17.16 9.74
N ALA A 402 5.62 -17.33 10.95
CA ALA A 402 6.21 -18.60 11.38
C ALA A 402 5.16 -19.73 11.44
N CYS A 403 3.95 -19.45 11.95
CA CYS A 403 2.81 -20.39 11.91
C CYS A 403 2.44 -20.79 10.47
N THR A 404 2.44 -19.84 9.53
CA THR A 404 2.10 -20.10 8.13
C THR A 404 3.13 -21.00 7.45
N VAL A 405 4.42 -20.73 7.69
CA VAL A 405 5.52 -21.56 7.18
C VAL A 405 5.43 -22.97 7.76
N TYR A 406 5.21 -23.09 9.07
CA TYR A 406 5.01 -24.38 9.73
C TYR A 406 3.83 -25.14 9.12
N ALA A 407 2.67 -24.50 8.95
CA ALA A 407 1.50 -25.14 8.38
C ALA A 407 1.71 -25.64 6.95
N THR A 408 2.45 -24.88 6.13
CA THR A 408 2.81 -25.31 4.77
C THR A 408 3.66 -26.59 4.80
N GLU A 409 4.52 -26.75 5.80
CA GLU A 409 5.39 -27.91 5.98
C GLU A 409 4.70 -29.10 6.67
N HIS A 410 3.58 -28.86 7.37
CA HIS A 410 2.89 -29.84 8.23
C HIS A 410 1.42 -30.04 7.83
N GLY A 411 1.16 -30.12 6.52
CA GLY A 411 -0.15 -30.49 5.99
C GLY A 411 -1.27 -29.55 6.43
N ASP A 412 -1.03 -28.24 6.30
CA ASP A 412 -1.92 -27.16 6.72
C ASP A 412 -2.18 -27.05 8.23
N SER A 413 -1.49 -27.83 9.07
CA SER A 413 -1.68 -27.80 10.52
C SER A 413 -0.85 -26.71 11.18
N PHE A 414 -1.50 -25.88 12.00
CA PHE A 414 -0.78 -24.90 12.82
C PHE A 414 0.09 -25.60 13.88
N PRO A 415 1.17 -24.95 14.36
CA PRO A 415 2.06 -25.56 15.34
C PRO A 415 1.30 -25.87 16.64
N PRO A 416 1.69 -26.92 17.39
CA PRO A 416 1.05 -27.27 18.65
C PRO A 416 1.31 -26.22 19.73
N ASP A 417 2.44 -25.52 19.68
CA ASP A 417 2.84 -24.46 20.60
C ASP A 417 3.85 -23.50 19.93
N LEU A 418 4.12 -22.36 20.58
CA LEU A 418 5.09 -21.38 20.09
C LEU A 418 6.55 -21.87 20.25
N GLU A 419 6.79 -22.76 21.20
CA GLU A 419 8.09 -23.37 21.46
C GLU A 419 8.56 -24.23 20.30
N THR A 420 7.65 -24.93 19.63
CA THR A 420 7.90 -25.68 18.40
C THR A 420 8.45 -24.78 17.29
N LEU A 421 7.95 -23.54 17.17
CA LEU A 421 8.46 -22.58 16.19
C LEU A 421 9.87 -22.09 16.53
N VAL A 422 10.18 -21.93 17.82
CA VAL A 422 11.52 -21.58 18.30
C VAL A 422 12.49 -22.74 18.07
N ALA A 423 12.09 -23.96 18.42
CA ALA A 423 12.85 -25.19 18.20
C ALA A 423 13.20 -25.41 16.73
N ALA A 424 12.28 -25.10 15.82
CA ALA A 424 12.49 -25.18 14.38
C ALA A 424 13.33 -24.02 13.80
N GLY A 425 13.82 -23.09 14.64
CA GLY A 425 14.59 -21.92 14.21
C GLY A 425 13.79 -20.96 13.33
N ARG A 426 12.45 -20.98 13.44
CA ARG A 426 11.52 -20.12 12.68
C ARG A 426 11.13 -18.86 13.44
N LEU A 427 11.32 -18.86 14.76
CA LEU A 427 10.99 -17.75 15.64
C LEU A 427 12.12 -17.52 16.65
N SER A 428 12.51 -16.26 16.86
CA SER A 428 13.46 -15.92 17.93
C SER A 428 12.73 -15.85 19.28
N PRO A 429 13.30 -16.37 20.38
CA PRO A 429 12.69 -16.27 21.70
C PRO A 429 12.32 -14.84 22.12
N GLY A 430 13.11 -13.84 21.71
CA GLY A 430 12.85 -12.43 22.05
C GLY A 430 11.55 -11.86 21.47
N VAL A 431 11.01 -12.48 20.41
CA VAL A 431 9.71 -12.10 19.81
C VAL A 431 8.54 -12.46 20.73
N LEU A 432 8.76 -13.36 21.71
CA LEU A 432 7.74 -13.86 22.63
C LEU A 432 7.50 -12.98 23.86
N VAL A 433 8.11 -11.78 23.89
CA VAL A 433 7.97 -10.80 24.98
C VAL A 433 7.41 -9.49 24.46
N CYS A 434 6.42 -8.92 25.16
CA CYS A 434 5.92 -7.59 24.84
C CYS A 434 6.80 -6.55 25.56
N PRO A 435 7.37 -5.52 24.89
CA PRO A 435 8.32 -4.62 25.53
C PRO A 435 7.69 -3.73 26.60
N ALA A 436 6.35 -3.66 26.68
CA ALA A 436 5.65 -2.94 27.72
C ALA A 436 5.75 -3.62 29.10
N THR A 437 6.05 -4.92 29.16
CA THR A 437 6.19 -5.66 30.44
C THR A 437 7.57 -5.49 31.07
N GLY A 438 8.60 -5.22 30.26
CA GLY A 438 9.99 -5.22 30.70
C GLY A 438 10.52 -6.60 31.09
N HIS A 439 9.80 -7.68 30.78
CA HIS A 439 10.28 -9.04 31.04
C HIS A 439 11.55 -9.35 30.24
N ALA A 440 12.40 -10.21 30.80
CA ALA A 440 13.56 -10.73 30.07
C ALA A 440 13.10 -11.67 28.94
N SER A 441 13.79 -11.65 27.81
CA SER A 441 13.54 -12.61 26.73
C SER A 441 13.74 -14.05 27.22
N PRO A 442 12.83 -14.98 26.90
CA PRO A 442 13.02 -16.37 27.26
C PRO A 442 14.24 -16.96 26.55
N THR A 443 14.85 -17.97 27.15
CA THR A 443 15.99 -18.71 26.61
C THR A 443 15.54 -20.07 26.11
N TYR A 444 16.02 -20.49 24.94
CA TYR A 444 15.74 -21.81 24.40
C TYR A 444 16.93 -22.73 24.63
N ASP A 445 16.71 -23.83 25.36
CA ASP A 445 17.68 -24.90 25.54
C ASP A 445 17.49 -25.93 24.41
N PRO A 446 18.45 -26.04 23.47
CA PRO A 446 18.34 -26.96 22.34
C PRO A 446 18.42 -28.43 22.77
N ASP A 447 19.11 -28.75 23.87
CA ASP A 447 19.29 -30.13 24.35
C ASP A 447 18.03 -30.63 25.03
N ALA A 448 17.43 -29.80 25.89
CA ALA A 448 16.13 -30.10 26.51
C ALA A 448 14.94 -29.88 25.56
N ARG A 449 15.19 -29.26 24.39
CA ARG A 449 14.20 -28.69 23.48
C ARG A 449 13.17 -27.84 24.21
N LYS A 450 13.64 -27.08 25.20
CA LYS A 450 12.79 -26.43 26.18
C LYS A 450 12.93 -24.91 26.18
N LEU A 451 11.82 -24.19 26.07
CA LEU A 451 11.77 -22.75 26.29
C LEU A 451 11.68 -22.47 27.80
N THR A 452 12.57 -21.63 28.30
CA THR A 452 12.67 -21.24 29.71
C THR A 452 12.51 -19.73 29.85
N GLY A 453 11.65 -19.28 30.76
CA GLY A 453 11.31 -17.86 30.94
C GLY A 453 9.84 -17.55 30.67
N GLN A 454 9.49 -16.26 30.76
CA GLN A 454 8.11 -15.81 30.59
C GLN A 454 7.81 -15.53 29.11
N VAL A 455 6.64 -15.98 28.66
CA VAL A 455 6.08 -15.69 27.34
C VAL A 455 4.84 -14.83 27.55
N ASP A 456 4.80 -13.67 26.90
CA ASP A 456 3.74 -12.68 27.08
C ASP A 456 2.53 -12.93 26.16
N TYR A 457 2.70 -13.77 25.12
CA TYR A 457 1.67 -14.06 24.14
C TYR A 457 0.99 -15.40 24.41
N LEU A 458 -0.34 -15.40 24.36
CA LEU A 458 -1.17 -16.60 24.54
C LEU A 458 -1.54 -17.17 23.19
N TYR A 459 -1.17 -18.43 22.95
CA TYR A 459 -1.41 -19.14 21.69
C TYR A 459 -2.58 -20.12 21.79
N LEU A 460 -3.46 -20.09 20.79
CA LEU A 460 -4.72 -20.83 20.71
C LEU A 460 -4.84 -21.66 19.42
N GLY A 461 -3.79 -21.69 18.58
CA GLY A 461 -3.81 -22.37 17.28
C GLY A 461 -3.58 -23.88 17.33
N ALA A 462 -3.26 -24.44 18.49
CA ALA A 462 -2.94 -25.86 18.67
C ALA A 462 -4.06 -26.78 18.15
N GLY A 463 -3.72 -27.73 17.27
CA GLY A 463 -4.67 -28.71 16.72
C GLY A 463 -5.64 -28.17 15.66
N TYR A 464 -5.45 -26.92 15.22
CA TYR A 464 -6.20 -26.30 14.13
C TYR A 464 -5.40 -26.25 12.84
N THR A 465 -6.08 -26.01 11.71
CA THR A 465 -5.47 -25.92 10.38
C THR A 465 -5.71 -24.54 9.77
N THR A 466 -5.04 -24.23 8.64
CA THR A 466 -5.27 -23.01 7.85
C THR A 466 -6.70 -22.87 7.33
N ALA A 467 -7.50 -23.95 7.37
CA ALA A 467 -8.93 -23.95 7.07
C ALA A 467 -9.83 -23.50 8.24
N ALA A 468 -9.26 -23.18 9.40
CA ALA A 468 -10.00 -22.65 10.55
C ALA A 468 -10.76 -21.37 10.19
N TRP A 469 -11.75 -21.02 11.02
CA TRP A 469 -12.49 -19.77 10.83
C TRP A 469 -11.53 -18.58 10.82
N LYS A 470 -11.58 -17.76 9.76
CA LYS A 470 -10.61 -16.68 9.55
C LYS A 470 -10.48 -15.68 10.70
N ARG A 471 -11.55 -15.49 11.49
CA ARG A 471 -11.55 -14.62 12.68
C ARG A 471 -11.23 -15.35 13.99
N MET A 472 -10.90 -16.64 13.93
CA MET A 472 -10.39 -17.36 15.08
C MET A 472 -9.08 -16.69 15.52
N ILE A 473 -8.98 -16.36 16.80
CA ILE A 473 -7.75 -15.83 17.38
C ILE A 473 -6.74 -16.98 17.45
N LEU A 474 -5.61 -16.85 16.75
CA LEU A 474 -4.49 -17.78 16.86
C LEU A 474 -3.57 -17.44 18.02
N CYS A 475 -3.30 -16.15 18.21
CA CYS A 475 -2.41 -15.69 19.26
C CYS A 475 -2.80 -14.28 19.68
N HIS A 476 -2.64 -13.93 20.94
CA HIS A 476 -2.88 -12.56 21.39
C HIS A 476 -1.99 -12.20 22.57
N ASP A 477 -1.78 -10.90 22.74
CA ASP A 477 -1.13 -10.35 23.91
C ASP A 477 -2.10 -10.31 25.12
N GLN A 478 -1.58 -10.16 26.34
CA GLN A 478 -2.41 -9.96 27.52
C GLN A 478 -2.83 -8.50 27.65
N PRO A 479 -4.12 -8.18 27.91
CA PRO A 479 -4.55 -6.79 28.12
C PRO A 479 -3.77 -6.05 29.21
N ALA A 480 -3.34 -6.78 30.25
CA ALA A 480 -2.53 -6.24 31.34
C ALA A 480 -1.20 -5.63 30.86
N ASN A 481 -0.60 -6.19 29.81
CA ASN A 481 0.66 -5.71 29.22
C ASN A 481 0.52 -4.29 28.65
N HIS A 482 -0.71 -3.83 28.42
CA HIS A 482 -1.00 -2.50 27.88
C HIS A 482 -1.95 -1.68 28.76
N GLY A 483 -1.87 -1.90 30.08
CA GLY A 483 -2.65 -1.13 31.06
C GLY A 483 -4.15 -1.40 30.99
N GLY A 484 -4.57 -2.56 30.48
CA GLY A 484 -5.97 -2.96 30.38
C GLY A 484 -6.74 -2.31 29.23
N GLU A 485 -6.12 -1.49 28.38
CA GLU A 485 -6.80 -0.77 27.30
C GLU A 485 -7.19 -1.69 26.12
N GLY A 486 -6.51 -2.82 25.97
CA GLY A 486 -6.70 -3.75 24.87
C GLY A 486 -5.49 -4.65 24.64
N ALA A 487 -5.52 -5.42 23.56
CA ALA A 487 -4.41 -6.29 23.16
C ALA A 487 -4.26 -6.31 21.63
N ASN A 488 -3.04 -6.61 21.17
CA ASN A 488 -2.86 -7.03 19.78
C ASN A 488 -3.29 -8.50 19.64
N VAL A 489 -3.95 -8.80 18.53
CA VAL A 489 -4.55 -10.10 18.24
C VAL A 489 -4.15 -10.54 16.84
N LEU A 490 -3.57 -11.73 16.74
CA LEU A 490 -3.31 -12.46 15.49
C LEU A 490 -4.49 -13.38 15.18
N LEU A 491 -5.07 -13.23 13.99
CA LEU A 491 -6.16 -14.05 13.49
C LEU A 491 -5.65 -15.20 12.61
N ALA A 492 -6.49 -16.22 12.42
CA ALA A 492 -6.19 -17.40 11.60
C ALA A 492 -5.89 -17.11 10.13
N ASP A 493 -6.31 -15.95 9.61
CA ASP A 493 -5.95 -15.49 8.26
C ASP A 493 -4.60 -14.76 8.19
N GLY A 494 -3.87 -14.69 9.31
CA GLY A 494 -2.56 -14.03 9.42
C GLY A 494 -2.62 -12.53 9.66
N SER A 495 -3.81 -11.92 9.70
CA SER A 495 -3.94 -10.50 10.03
C SER A 495 -3.73 -10.24 11.53
N VAL A 496 -3.14 -9.09 11.84
CA VAL A 496 -2.93 -8.62 13.22
C VAL A 496 -3.63 -7.29 13.41
N LEU A 497 -4.41 -7.16 14.48
CA LEU A 497 -5.09 -5.90 14.81
C LEU A 497 -5.12 -5.64 16.32
N TRP A 498 -5.25 -4.36 16.68
CA TRP A 498 -5.49 -3.93 18.04
C TRP A 498 -6.97 -4.05 18.38
N VAL A 499 -7.30 -4.78 19.45
CA VAL A 499 -8.66 -4.99 19.93
C VAL A 499 -8.78 -4.40 21.34
N ARG A 500 -9.85 -3.63 21.59
CA ARG A 500 -10.12 -3.09 22.94
C ARG A 500 -10.47 -4.22 23.91
N SER A 501 -10.23 -4.02 25.20
CA SER A 501 -10.37 -5.08 26.21
C SER A 501 -11.75 -5.76 26.24
N GLU A 502 -12.83 -4.98 26.09
CA GLU A 502 -14.20 -5.50 26.04
C GLU A 502 -14.44 -6.32 24.76
N GLU A 503 -13.96 -5.83 23.63
CA GLU A 503 -14.08 -6.52 22.34
C GLU A 503 -13.24 -7.80 22.31
N LEU A 504 -12.06 -7.78 22.95
CA LEU A 504 -11.18 -8.95 23.05
C LEU A 504 -11.90 -10.09 23.79
N SER A 505 -12.57 -9.76 24.90
CA SER A 505 -13.36 -10.73 25.66
C SER A 505 -14.47 -11.35 24.81
N GLN A 506 -15.13 -10.55 23.96
CA GLN A 506 -16.15 -11.03 23.04
C GLN A 506 -15.57 -11.92 21.93
N GLU A 507 -14.45 -11.53 21.33
CA GLU A 507 -13.80 -12.31 20.25
C GLU A 507 -13.16 -13.60 20.78
N LEU A 508 -12.63 -13.62 22.01
CA LEU A 508 -12.19 -14.83 22.70
C LEU A 508 -13.38 -15.76 22.98
N ALA A 509 -14.52 -15.24 23.44
CA ALA A 509 -15.72 -16.04 23.65
C ALA A 509 -16.30 -16.60 22.33
N ARG A 510 -16.17 -15.87 21.21
CA ARG A 510 -16.53 -16.39 19.87
C ARG A 510 -15.56 -17.47 19.42
N THR A 511 -14.26 -17.25 19.59
CA THR A 511 -13.20 -18.21 19.29
C THR A 511 -13.43 -19.51 20.05
N ARG A 512 -13.61 -19.46 21.38
CA ARG A 512 -13.86 -20.65 22.22
C ARG A 512 -15.13 -21.40 21.84
N ARG A 513 -16.23 -20.70 21.51
CA ARG A 513 -17.46 -21.34 21.02
C ARG A 513 -17.22 -22.07 19.71
N TRP A 514 -16.55 -21.42 18.76
CA TRP A 514 -16.21 -22.06 17.49
C TRP A 514 -15.29 -23.28 17.69
N GLN A 515 -14.32 -23.19 18.59
CA GLN A 515 -13.43 -24.30 18.96
C GLN A 515 -14.17 -25.48 19.61
N ALA A 516 -15.18 -25.21 20.45
CA ALA A 516 -16.03 -26.24 21.04
C ALA A 516 -16.88 -26.95 19.97
N ASP A 517 -17.42 -26.20 19.01
CA ASP A 517 -18.21 -26.74 17.89
C ASP A 517 -17.34 -27.45 16.83
N ASN A 518 -16.04 -27.15 16.80
CA ASN A 518 -15.06 -27.66 15.83
C ASN A 518 -13.82 -28.16 16.61
N PRO A 519 -13.91 -29.28 17.33
CA PRO A 519 -12.78 -29.77 18.13
C PRO A 519 -11.55 -30.00 17.25
N PRO A 520 -10.34 -29.80 17.80
CA PRO A 520 -9.10 -29.96 17.04
C PRO A 520 -9.04 -31.37 16.45
N ARG A 521 -8.53 -31.46 15.21
CA ARG A 521 -8.32 -32.77 14.59
C ARG A 521 -7.23 -33.47 15.38
N ARG A 522 -7.48 -34.73 15.76
CA ARG A 522 -6.43 -35.54 16.38
C ARG A 522 -5.27 -35.65 15.37
N PRO A 523 -4.02 -35.37 15.81
CA PRO A 523 -2.86 -35.42 14.93
C PRO A 523 -2.65 -36.82 14.34
#